data_AF-A0A9N9C9J5-F1
#
_entry.id   AF-A0A9N9C9J5-F1
#
_cell.length_a   1.000
_cell.length_b   1.000
_cell.length_c   1.000
_cell.angle_alpha   90.00
_cell.angle_beta   90.00
_cell.angle_gamma   90.00
#
_symmetry.space_group_name_H-M   'P 1'
#
loop_
_entity.id
_entity.type
_entity.pdbx_description
1 polymer ?
#
loop_
_entity_poly.entity_id
_entity_poly.type
_entity_poly.pdbx_seq_one_letter_code
_entity_poly.pdbx_strand_id
1 'polypeptide(L)'
;MGKVTGFDIDTAHFTGNHAPFASVEACYSPKSDPKHGDDTEWSEILEKVSLDPSSQHFFSIQPSRTFTHVRLNIYPDGGVARFRVYGIVSVQWPQDLSSLTDLAYLGNGGKSIACSDQYFAKVDNLLLPGRGTDMSDGWETKRSREKDHCDWAIIMLGAPGFLEHAEIDTAFFIGNYPQSVSLEACYSDSVDGGLKRLRIFGRRQPPPEEFTSPQSSSTNQ
;
A
#
# COMPACT_ATOMS: atom_id res chain seq x y z
N MET A 1 -11.27 5.27 3.51
CA MET A 1 -12.03 6.31 2.78
C MET A 1 -11.05 7.27 2.11
N GLY A 2 -11.42 7.86 0.97
CA GLY A 2 -10.51 8.74 0.24
C GLY A 2 -11.20 9.56 -0.84
N LYS A 3 -10.50 10.56 -1.35
CA LYS A 3 -10.91 11.34 -2.53
C LYS A 3 -10.34 10.67 -3.76
N VAL A 4 -11.20 10.32 -4.71
CA VAL A 4 -10.80 9.69 -5.97
C VAL A 4 -10.30 10.76 -6.94
N THR A 5 -9.19 10.47 -7.62
CA THR A 5 -8.56 11.35 -8.62
C THR A 5 -8.51 10.73 -10.01
N GLY A 6 -8.65 9.40 -10.12
CA GLY A 6 -8.67 8.74 -11.41
C GLY A 6 -8.76 7.23 -11.34
N PHE A 7 -8.73 6.60 -12.51
CA PHE A 7 -8.89 5.17 -12.71
C PHE A 7 -7.92 4.66 -13.76
N ASP A 8 -7.59 3.37 -13.67
CA ASP A 8 -7.01 2.59 -14.74
C ASP A 8 -7.86 1.32 -14.92
N ILE A 9 -8.47 1.20 -16.11
CA ILE A 9 -9.27 0.05 -16.52
C ILE A 9 -8.48 -0.70 -17.59
N ASP A 10 -7.96 -1.86 -17.22
CA ASP A 10 -7.07 -2.68 -18.06
C ASP A 10 -7.86 -3.87 -18.61
N THR A 11 -7.99 -3.94 -19.93
CA THR A 11 -8.61 -5.07 -20.65
C THR A 11 -7.58 -6.04 -21.22
N ALA A 12 -6.32 -5.99 -20.77
CA ALA A 12 -5.24 -6.87 -21.22
C ALA A 12 -5.69 -8.33 -21.33
N HIS A 13 -5.23 -9.01 -22.39
CA HIS A 13 -5.54 -10.40 -22.74
C HIS A 13 -6.99 -10.66 -23.19
N PHE A 14 -7.93 -9.72 -23.04
CA PHE A 14 -9.27 -9.83 -23.60
C PHE A 14 -9.31 -9.22 -25.01
N THR A 15 -9.04 -10.04 -26.04
CA THR A 15 -8.94 -9.58 -27.44
C THR A 15 -10.25 -9.64 -28.23
N GLY A 16 -11.26 -10.35 -27.73
CA GLY A 16 -12.58 -10.48 -28.38
C GLY A 16 -13.78 -10.47 -27.44
N ASN A 17 -13.54 -10.66 -26.14
CA ASN A 17 -14.55 -10.71 -25.08
C ASN A 17 -14.26 -9.68 -23.97
N HIS A 18 -13.59 -8.58 -24.29
CA HIS A 18 -13.46 -7.45 -23.36
C HIS A 18 -14.84 -6.81 -23.13
N ALA A 19 -15.01 -6.15 -21.98
CA ALA A 19 -16.16 -5.30 -21.77
C ALA A 19 -16.13 -4.13 -22.78
N PRO A 20 -17.14 -3.94 -23.64
CA PRO A 20 -17.13 -2.86 -24.63
C PRO A 20 -17.22 -1.45 -24.02
N PHE A 21 -17.89 -1.34 -22.87
CA PHE A 21 -18.01 -0.09 -22.13
C PHE A 21 -17.89 -0.32 -20.63
N ALA A 22 -17.47 0.72 -19.91
CA ALA A 22 -17.53 0.76 -18.46
C ALA A 22 -17.97 2.13 -17.94
N SER A 23 -18.50 2.17 -16.72
CA SER A 23 -18.69 3.38 -15.92
C SER A 23 -18.30 3.11 -14.48
N VAL A 24 -18.09 4.15 -13.68
CA VAL A 24 -17.75 4.02 -12.26
C VAL A 24 -18.64 4.90 -11.41
N GLU A 25 -19.18 4.31 -10.36
CA GLU A 25 -19.91 5.00 -9.32
C GLU A 25 -19.19 4.87 -7.97
N ALA A 26 -19.49 5.76 -7.03
CA ALA A 26 -19.01 5.66 -5.66
C ALA A 26 -20.05 6.13 -4.65
N CYS A 27 -19.92 5.63 -3.42
CA CYS A 27 -20.75 6.03 -2.29
C CYS A 27 -19.90 6.24 -1.03
N TYR A 28 -20.48 6.98 -0.08
CA TYR A 28 -19.91 7.19 1.24
C TYR A 28 -20.76 6.46 2.27
N SER A 29 -20.27 5.31 2.72
CA SER A 29 -20.91 4.48 3.74
C SER A 29 -19.84 3.97 4.73
N PRO A 30 -19.44 4.79 5.71
CA PRO A 30 -18.35 4.45 6.63
C PRO A 30 -18.76 3.47 7.74
N LYS A 31 -20.06 3.20 7.92
CA LYS A 31 -20.59 2.38 9.02
C LYS A 31 -20.95 0.96 8.60
N SER A 32 -21.16 0.71 7.31
CA SER A 32 -21.61 -0.57 6.79
C SER A 32 -21.31 -0.70 5.30
N ASP A 33 -21.08 -1.93 4.85
CA ASP A 33 -20.85 -2.22 3.45
C ASP A 33 -22.17 -2.21 2.65
N PRO A 34 -22.23 -1.52 1.50
CA PRO A 34 -23.33 -1.61 0.56
C PRO A 34 -23.59 -3.04 0.08
N LYS A 35 -24.86 -3.37 -0.13
CA LYS A 35 -25.31 -4.67 -0.64
C LYS A 35 -26.04 -4.50 -1.96
N HIS A 36 -26.02 -5.54 -2.78
CA HIS A 36 -26.79 -5.53 -4.02
C HIS A 36 -28.29 -5.37 -3.72
N GLY A 37 -28.92 -4.38 -4.35
CA GLY A 37 -30.35 -4.11 -4.21
C GLY A 37 -30.76 -3.40 -2.92
N ASP A 38 -29.81 -2.86 -2.15
CA ASP A 38 -30.12 -1.96 -1.04
C ASP A 38 -30.35 -0.51 -1.51
N ASP A 39 -30.71 0.36 -0.57
CA ASP A 39 -30.99 1.78 -0.82
C ASP A 39 -29.72 2.64 -0.82
N THR A 40 -28.54 2.07 -1.13
CA THR A 40 -27.29 2.84 -1.15
C THR A 40 -27.34 3.92 -2.24
N GLU A 41 -27.07 5.16 -1.85
CA GLU A 41 -26.95 6.29 -2.78
C GLU A 41 -25.60 6.26 -3.50
N TRP A 42 -25.62 5.77 -4.74
CA TRP A 42 -24.47 5.79 -5.65
C TRP A 42 -24.39 7.09 -6.43
N SER A 43 -23.19 7.64 -6.55
CA SER A 43 -22.91 8.80 -7.40
C SER A 43 -22.00 8.39 -8.54
N GLU A 44 -22.37 8.72 -9.78
CA GLU A 44 -21.49 8.54 -10.93
C GLU A 44 -20.25 9.43 -10.80
N ILE A 45 -19.07 8.82 -10.91
CA ILE A 45 -17.78 9.51 -10.85
C ILE A 45 -16.92 9.27 -12.10
N LEU A 46 -17.27 8.29 -12.93
CA LEU A 46 -16.84 8.17 -14.32
C LEU A 46 -18.07 7.83 -15.16
N GLU A 47 -18.39 8.68 -16.12
CA GLU A 47 -19.46 8.43 -17.08
C GLU A 47 -19.18 7.17 -17.92
N LYS A 48 -20.18 6.70 -18.66
CA LYS A 48 -20.02 5.54 -19.53
C LYS A 48 -19.02 5.84 -20.66
N VAL A 49 -17.90 5.14 -20.66
CA VAL A 49 -16.82 5.23 -21.64
C VAL A 49 -16.66 3.93 -22.43
N SER A 50 -16.20 4.03 -23.68
CA SER A 50 -15.82 2.87 -24.49
C SER A 50 -14.45 2.33 -24.05
N LEU A 51 -14.28 1.02 -24.14
CA LEU A 51 -13.01 0.34 -23.91
C LEU A 51 -12.59 -0.41 -25.16
N ASP A 52 -11.29 -0.42 -25.43
CA ASP A 52 -10.67 -1.17 -26.50
C ASP A 52 -10.23 -2.57 -26.02
N PRO A 53 -10.15 -3.57 -26.92
CA PRO A 53 -9.63 -4.90 -26.58
C PRO A 53 -8.15 -4.85 -26.22
N SER A 54 -7.76 -5.61 -25.18
CA SER A 54 -6.36 -5.77 -24.76
C SER A 54 -5.58 -4.46 -24.58
N SER A 55 -6.21 -3.47 -23.97
CA SER A 55 -5.70 -2.11 -23.82
C SER A 55 -5.83 -1.59 -22.38
N GLN A 56 -4.99 -0.61 -22.04
CA GLN A 56 -5.09 0.15 -20.78
C GLN A 56 -5.79 1.48 -21.02
N HIS A 57 -6.67 1.85 -20.10
CA HIS A 57 -7.47 3.07 -20.19
C HIS A 57 -7.31 3.89 -18.92
N PHE A 58 -6.61 5.02 -19.03
CA PHE A 58 -6.38 5.94 -17.92
C PHE A 58 -7.38 7.09 -17.94
N PHE A 59 -8.07 7.29 -16.82
CA PHE A 59 -9.05 8.36 -16.66
C PHE A 59 -8.66 9.23 -15.47
N SER A 60 -8.59 10.55 -15.67
CA SER A 60 -8.44 11.52 -14.59
C SER A 60 -9.78 12.22 -14.37
N ILE A 61 -10.16 12.40 -13.10
CA ILE A 61 -11.41 13.07 -12.74
C ILE A 61 -11.13 14.32 -11.90
N GLN A 62 -12.08 15.24 -11.90
CA GLN A 62 -11.99 16.42 -11.04
C GLN A 62 -11.96 16.01 -9.56
N PRO A 63 -11.37 16.84 -8.68
CA PRO A 63 -11.34 16.57 -7.26
C PRO A 63 -12.73 16.20 -6.73
N SER A 64 -12.83 14.99 -6.19
CA SER A 64 -14.09 14.45 -5.71
C SER A 64 -14.26 14.64 -4.20
N ARG A 65 -15.51 14.46 -3.74
CA ARG A 65 -15.78 14.27 -2.31
C ARG A 65 -15.16 12.95 -1.82
N THR A 66 -15.09 12.78 -0.51
CA THR A 66 -14.60 11.53 0.07
C THR A 66 -15.63 10.41 -0.12
N PHE A 67 -15.15 9.25 -0.56
CA PHE A 67 -15.93 8.02 -0.71
C PHE A 67 -15.32 6.89 0.13
N THR A 68 -16.12 5.85 0.38
CA THR A 68 -15.66 4.62 1.05
C THR A 68 -15.73 3.41 0.13
N HIS A 69 -16.64 3.41 -0.85
CA HIS A 69 -16.82 2.31 -1.80
C HIS A 69 -16.87 2.83 -3.23
N VAL A 70 -16.43 1.99 -4.15
CA VAL A 70 -16.47 2.22 -5.61
C VAL A 70 -17.11 1.01 -6.27
N ARG A 71 -17.96 1.25 -7.27
CA ARG A 71 -18.62 0.23 -8.08
C ARG A 71 -18.23 0.43 -9.55
N LEU A 72 -17.60 -0.57 -10.13
CA LEU A 72 -17.34 -0.66 -11.57
C LEU A 72 -18.55 -1.33 -12.24
N ASN A 73 -19.12 -0.66 -13.24
CA ASN A 73 -20.13 -1.25 -14.11
C ASN A 73 -19.53 -1.53 -15.48
N ILE A 74 -19.82 -2.69 -16.07
CA ILE A 74 -19.44 -3.05 -17.43
C ILE A 74 -20.70 -3.29 -18.27
N TYR A 75 -20.65 -3.02 -19.59
CA TYR A 75 -21.83 -3.09 -20.45
C TYR A 75 -21.57 -3.71 -21.83
N PRO A 76 -22.45 -4.61 -22.32
CA PRO A 76 -23.47 -5.33 -21.53
C PRO A 76 -22.84 -6.39 -20.61
N ASP A 77 -21.69 -6.93 -21.02
CA ASP A 77 -20.90 -7.97 -20.36
C ASP A 77 -19.48 -7.99 -20.98
N GLY A 78 -18.61 -8.85 -20.47
CA GLY A 78 -17.23 -9.02 -20.96
C GLY A 78 -16.20 -9.07 -19.82
N GLY A 79 -14.92 -8.98 -20.19
CA GLY A 79 -13.79 -9.07 -19.27
C GLY A 79 -13.06 -7.75 -19.04
N VAL A 80 -12.63 -7.54 -17.80
CA VAL A 80 -11.66 -6.53 -17.36
C VAL A 80 -10.59 -7.29 -16.57
N ALA A 81 -9.32 -7.11 -16.92
CA ALA A 81 -8.19 -7.79 -16.29
C ALA A 81 -7.82 -7.13 -14.96
N ARG A 82 -7.78 -5.79 -14.93
CA ARG A 82 -7.49 -5.02 -13.72
C ARG A 82 -8.32 -3.76 -13.67
N PHE A 83 -8.71 -3.40 -12.45
CA PHE A 83 -9.31 -2.12 -12.14
C PHE A 83 -8.53 -1.49 -10.99
N ARG A 84 -7.93 -0.32 -11.24
CA ARG A 84 -7.23 0.46 -10.23
C ARG A 84 -7.96 1.77 -10.02
N VAL A 85 -8.08 2.16 -8.76
CA VAL A 85 -8.64 3.45 -8.34
C VAL A 85 -7.52 4.25 -7.69
N TYR A 86 -7.23 5.41 -8.25
CA TYR A 86 -6.25 6.33 -7.72
C TYR A 86 -6.94 7.41 -6.90
N GLY A 87 -6.35 7.76 -5.77
CA GLY A 87 -6.90 8.76 -4.88
C GLY A 87 -5.99 9.13 -3.73
N ILE A 88 -6.47 10.08 -2.93
CA ILE A 88 -5.80 10.56 -1.72
C ILE A 88 -6.59 10.05 -0.52
N VAL A 89 -5.92 9.34 0.37
CA VAL A 89 -6.51 8.84 1.62
C VAL A 89 -7.01 10.04 2.44
N SER A 90 -8.25 9.98 2.88
CA SER A 90 -8.82 10.97 3.81
C SER A 90 -8.72 10.40 5.22
N VAL A 91 -7.68 10.82 5.93
CA VAL A 91 -7.36 10.31 7.26
C VAL A 91 -8.28 10.95 8.30
N GLN A 92 -8.83 10.12 9.18
CA GLN A 92 -9.50 10.59 10.38
C GLN A 92 -8.58 10.32 11.56
N TRP A 93 -7.94 11.37 12.07
CA TRP A 93 -7.07 11.26 13.24
C TRP A 93 -7.91 10.96 14.48
N PRO A 94 -7.41 10.10 15.39
CA PRO A 94 -8.07 9.87 16.66
C PRO A 94 -8.11 11.19 17.45
N GLN A 95 -9.19 11.40 18.22
CA GLN A 95 -9.29 12.58 19.09
C GLN A 95 -8.26 12.52 20.23
N ASP A 96 -7.97 11.31 20.70
CA ASP A 96 -6.91 11.06 21.65
C ASP A 96 -5.59 10.86 20.90
N LEU A 97 -4.68 11.82 21.06
CA LEU A 97 -3.35 11.80 20.47
C LEU A 97 -2.29 11.21 21.42
N SER A 98 -2.71 10.71 22.59
CA SER A 98 -1.80 10.06 23.55
C SER A 98 -1.51 8.61 23.21
N SER A 99 -2.37 7.96 22.42
CA SER A 99 -2.15 6.59 21.96
C SER A 99 -1.11 6.55 20.83
N LEU A 100 -0.18 5.59 20.92
CA LEU A 100 0.74 5.28 19.83
C LEU A 100 -0.05 5.02 18.54
N THR A 101 0.29 5.77 17.50
CA THR A 101 -0.32 5.69 16.18
C THR A 101 0.78 5.48 15.15
N ASP A 102 0.59 4.52 14.25
CA ASP A 102 1.51 4.33 13.13
C ASP A 102 1.36 5.48 12.13
N LEU A 103 2.36 6.37 12.08
CA LEU A 103 2.41 7.52 11.19
C LEU A 103 2.85 7.15 9.76
N ALA A 104 3.49 5.99 9.58
CA ALA A 104 3.94 5.50 8.28
C ALA A 104 2.87 4.65 7.58
N TYR A 105 1.89 4.11 8.32
CA TYR A 105 0.79 3.33 7.78
C TYR A 105 0.05 4.05 6.64
N LEU A 106 -0.15 3.35 5.52
CA LEU A 106 -0.83 3.90 4.33
C LEU A 106 -2.26 4.36 4.63
N GLY A 107 -2.99 3.64 5.51
CA GLY A 107 -4.33 4.03 5.92
C GLY A 107 -4.39 5.32 6.75
N ASN A 108 -3.26 5.70 7.37
CA ASN A 108 -3.08 6.98 8.06
C ASN A 108 -2.44 8.04 7.16
N GLY A 109 -2.32 7.79 5.85
CA GLY A 109 -1.80 8.74 4.86
C GLY A 109 -0.29 8.65 4.66
N GLY A 110 0.39 7.68 5.26
CA GLY A 110 1.80 7.42 4.97
C GLY A 110 2.01 7.03 3.50
N LYS A 111 3.12 7.49 2.92
CA LYS A 111 3.38 7.34 1.48
C LYS A 111 4.86 7.16 1.18
N SER A 112 5.20 6.21 0.30
CA SER A 112 6.55 6.15 -0.25
C SER A 112 6.77 7.29 -1.26
N ILE A 113 7.90 7.99 -1.14
CA ILE A 113 8.23 9.14 -1.98
C ILE A 113 9.33 8.80 -2.97
N ALA A 114 10.31 8.02 -2.54
CA ALA A 114 11.41 7.58 -3.38
C ALA A 114 12.09 6.34 -2.78
N CYS A 115 12.83 5.60 -3.60
CA CYS A 115 13.70 4.52 -3.16
C CYS A 115 14.91 4.39 -4.10
N SER A 116 15.96 3.72 -3.64
CA SER A 116 17.16 3.43 -4.45
C SER A 116 16.88 2.41 -5.57
N ASP A 117 16.15 1.35 -5.26
CA ASP A 117 15.82 0.24 -6.15
C ASP A 117 14.47 -0.39 -5.73
N GLN A 118 13.75 -0.97 -6.67
CA GLN A 118 12.48 -1.69 -6.41
C GLN A 118 12.28 -2.78 -7.47
N TYR A 119 13.35 -3.53 -7.74
CA TYR A 119 13.39 -4.46 -8.86
C TYR A 119 12.45 -5.65 -8.69
N PHE A 120 12.39 -6.22 -7.48
CA PHE A 120 11.61 -7.44 -7.21
C PHE A 120 10.25 -7.14 -6.61
N ALA A 121 10.17 -6.24 -5.62
CA ALA A 121 8.92 -5.88 -4.95
C ALA A 121 8.86 -4.37 -4.67
N LYS A 122 7.65 -3.84 -4.45
CA LYS A 122 7.39 -2.40 -4.40
C LYS A 122 7.62 -1.83 -3.00
N VAL A 123 8.23 -0.64 -2.93
CA VAL A 123 8.46 0.06 -1.66
C VAL A 123 7.15 0.45 -0.95
N ASP A 124 6.05 0.63 -1.69
CA ASP A 124 4.72 0.91 -1.12
C ASP A 124 4.21 -0.22 -0.20
N ASN A 125 4.69 -1.45 -0.42
CA ASN A 125 4.28 -2.61 0.37
C ASN A 125 4.70 -2.50 1.84
N LEU A 126 5.76 -1.75 2.15
CA LEU A 126 6.22 -1.50 3.53
C LEU A 126 5.15 -0.84 4.41
N LEU A 127 4.15 -0.20 3.80
CA LEU A 127 3.16 0.63 4.49
C LEU A 127 1.78 -0.04 4.55
N LEU A 128 1.67 -1.28 4.07
CA LEU A 128 0.42 -2.03 4.01
C LEU A 128 0.09 -2.68 5.36
N PRO A 129 -1.20 -2.95 5.64
CA PRO A 129 -1.60 -3.59 6.89
C PRO A 129 -1.19 -5.07 6.93
N GLY A 130 -0.87 -5.55 8.13
CA GLY A 130 -0.48 -6.94 8.34
C GLY A 130 0.96 -7.22 7.90
N ARG A 131 1.32 -8.51 7.81
CA ARG A 131 2.70 -8.95 7.53
C ARG A 131 2.92 -9.45 6.10
N GLY A 132 1.86 -9.48 5.27
CA GLY A 132 1.88 -10.14 3.98
C GLY A 132 1.76 -11.67 4.07
N THR A 133 1.89 -12.33 2.91
CA THR A 133 1.81 -13.79 2.76
C THR A 133 3.13 -14.41 2.32
N ASP A 134 3.91 -13.67 1.52
CA ASP A 134 5.24 -14.06 1.08
C ASP A 134 6.13 -12.83 0.78
N MET A 135 7.31 -13.04 0.20
CA MET A 135 8.28 -11.97 -0.09
C MET A 135 7.78 -10.94 -1.11
N SER A 136 6.82 -11.28 -1.96
CA SER A 136 6.27 -10.35 -2.97
C SER A 136 5.43 -9.23 -2.36
N ASP A 137 4.97 -9.43 -1.12
CA ASP A 137 4.27 -8.45 -0.29
C ASP A 137 5.22 -7.55 0.52
N GLY A 138 6.54 -7.62 0.28
CA GLY A 138 7.54 -6.76 0.91
C GLY A 138 8.19 -5.76 -0.04
N TRP A 139 9.35 -5.22 0.33
CA TRP A 139 10.23 -4.44 -0.55
C TRP A 139 11.57 -5.17 -0.68
N GLU A 140 11.95 -5.49 -1.93
CA GLU A 140 13.17 -6.24 -2.22
C GLU A 140 13.95 -5.60 -3.37
N THR A 141 15.25 -5.44 -3.15
CA THR A 141 16.19 -4.84 -4.08
C THR A 141 17.15 -5.89 -4.68
N LYS A 142 17.83 -5.52 -5.76
CA LYS A 142 18.90 -6.36 -6.31
C LYS A 142 20.05 -6.53 -5.32
N ARG A 143 20.65 -7.72 -5.32
CA ARG A 143 21.90 -7.97 -4.61
C ARG A 143 23.02 -7.09 -5.18
N SER A 144 23.57 -6.22 -4.35
CA SER A 144 24.77 -5.43 -4.69
C SER A 144 26.06 -6.16 -4.29
N ARG A 145 27.15 -5.86 -5.00
CA ARG A 145 28.53 -6.25 -4.65
C ARG A 145 29.43 -5.03 -4.47
N GLU A 146 28.86 -3.83 -4.58
CA GLU A 146 29.59 -2.59 -4.41
C GLU A 146 29.94 -2.40 -2.94
N LYS A 147 31.15 -1.90 -2.68
CA LYS A 147 31.61 -1.63 -1.33
C LYS A 147 30.76 -0.51 -0.72
N ASP A 148 30.32 -0.70 0.51
CA ASP A 148 29.52 0.27 1.27
C ASP A 148 28.15 0.61 0.63
N HIS A 149 27.62 -0.29 -0.21
CA HIS A 149 26.28 -0.16 -0.80
C HIS A 149 25.19 -0.16 0.27
N CYS A 150 24.20 0.72 0.10
CA CYS A 150 23.02 0.80 0.93
C CYS A 150 21.80 1.14 0.08
N ASP A 151 20.78 0.29 0.15
CA ASP A 151 19.47 0.60 -0.40
C ASP A 151 18.65 1.41 0.61
N TRP A 152 17.88 2.37 0.10
CA TRP A 152 17.13 3.31 0.93
C TRP A 152 15.72 3.53 0.39
N ALA A 153 14.80 3.85 1.30
CA ALA A 153 13.44 4.27 1.01
C ALA A 153 13.15 5.56 1.79
N ILE A 154 12.48 6.51 1.13
CA ILE A 154 11.99 7.74 1.73
C ILE A 154 10.48 7.60 1.87
N ILE A 155 10.00 7.66 3.12
CA ILE A 155 8.60 7.56 3.48
C ILE A 155 8.16 8.90 4.06
N MET A 156 7.11 9.47 3.49
CA MET A 156 6.38 10.59 4.08
C MET A 156 5.37 10.05 5.08
N LEU A 157 5.42 10.59 6.30
CA LEU A 157 4.44 10.29 7.33
C LEU A 157 3.11 10.97 7.02
N GLY A 158 2.00 10.35 7.42
CA GLY A 158 0.66 10.91 7.23
C GLY A 158 0.40 12.21 7.99
N ALA A 159 1.13 12.43 9.09
CA ALA A 159 1.16 13.68 9.84
C ALA A 159 2.54 13.86 10.51
N PRO A 160 2.95 15.11 10.79
CA PRO A 160 4.08 15.37 11.66
C PRO A 160 3.81 14.87 13.09
N GLY A 161 4.80 14.26 13.74
CA GLY A 161 4.66 13.74 15.09
C GLY A 161 6.00 13.40 15.73
N PHE A 162 5.94 13.07 17.02
CA PHE A 162 7.11 12.57 17.76
C PHE A 162 7.25 11.06 17.54
N LEU A 163 8.44 10.62 17.14
CA LEU A 163 8.73 9.21 16.90
C LEU A 163 9.17 8.55 18.21
N GLU A 164 8.36 7.64 18.74
CA GLU A 164 8.65 6.89 19.96
C GLU A 164 9.11 5.45 19.66
N HIS A 165 8.50 4.83 18.64
CA HIS A 165 8.78 3.46 18.22
C HIS A 165 8.97 3.39 16.70
N ALA A 166 9.79 2.44 16.25
CA ALA A 166 9.91 2.07 14.85
C ALA A 166 10.03 0.55 14.75
N GLU A 167 9.19 -0.06 13.93
CA GLU A 167 9.19 -1.49 13.66
C GLU A 167 9.80 -1.76 12.28
N ILE A 168 10.70 -2.74 12.22
CA ILE A 168 11.28 -3.23 10.97
C ILE A 168 10.99 -4.72 10.90
N ASP A 169 9.96 -5.10 10.16
CA ASP A 169 9.57 -6.50 9.98
C ASP A 169 10.22 -7.08 8.72
N THR A 170 11.00 -8.14 8.89
CA THR A 170 11.63 -8.89 7.79
C THR A 170 10.95 -10.23 7.55
N ALA A 171 9.63 -10.31 7.80
CA ALA A 171 8.83 -11.50 7.55
C ALA A 171 9.11 -12.06 6.15
N PHE A 172 9.19 -13.39 6.04
CA PHE A 172 9.36 -14.14 4.79
C PHE A 172 10.69 -13.96 4.04
N PHE A 173 11.51 -12.96 4.35
CA PHE A 173 12.84 -12.76 3.77
C PHE A 173 13.90 -13.68 4.38
N ILE A 174 13.83 -14.97 4.07
CA ILE A 174 14.75 -15.98 4.62
C ILE A 174 16.02 -16.05 3.76
N GLY A 175 17.15 -15.63 4.36
CA GLY A 175 18.47 -15.66 3.71
C GLY A 175 18.79 -14.45 2.82
N ASN A 176 17.83 -13.54 2.63
CA ASN A 176 17.97 -12.28 1.90
C ASN A 176 17.49 -11.05 2.71
N TYR A 177 17.22 -11.19 4.01
CA TYR A 177 16.99 -10.05 4.90
C TYR A 177 18.24 -9.13 4.97
N PRO A 178 18.06 -7.82 5.23
CA PRO A 178 19.19 -6.89 5.29
C PRO A 178 20.14 -7.23 6.44
N GLN A 179 21.45 -7.07 6.22
CA GLN A 179 22.45 -7.29 7.27
C GLN A 179 22.30 -6.29 8.43
N SER A 180 21.91 -5.06 8.13
CA SER A 180 21.68 -3.99 9.10
C SER A 180 20.72 -2.96 8.50
N VAL A 181 20.02 -2.23 9.37
CA VAL A 181 19.12 -1.14 8.99
C VAL A 181 19.44 0.09 9.83
N SER A 182 19.29 1.27 9.25
CA SER A 182 19.35 2.56 9.93
C SER A 182 18.12 3.40 9.56
N LEU A 183 17.66 4.24 10.48
CA LEU A 183 16.55 5.15 10.23
C LEU A 183 17.03 6.59 10.30
N GLU A 184 16.57 7.40 9.35
CA GLU A 184 16.73 8.85 9.38
C GLU A 184 15.35 9.50 9.30
N ALA A 185 15.13 10.56 10.06
CA ALA A 185 13.91 11.34 10.06
C ALA A 185 14.22 12.81 9.72
N CYS A 186 13.25 13.50 9.17
CA CYS A 186 13.39 14.88 8.76
C CYS A 186 12.04 15.59 8.91
N TYR A 187 12.06 16.87 9.28
CA TYR A 187 10.90 17.73 9.17
C TYR A 187 11.10 18.65 7.96
N SER A 188 10.11 18.66 7.05
CA SER A 188 10.12 19.52 5.87
C SER A 188 8.77 20.20 5.69
N ASP A 189 8.80 21.51 5.45
CA ASP A 189 7.61 22.32 5.17
C ASP A 189 7.09 22.12 3.73
N SER A 190 7.86 21.42 2.88
CA SER A 190 7.46 21.04 1.53
C SER A 190 8.02 19.68 1.16
N VAL A 191 7.32 18.97 0.28
CA VAL A 191 7.77 17.67 -0.25
C VAL A 191 9.06 17.83 -1.09
N ASP A 192 9.31 19.04 -1.60
CA ASP A 192 10.42 19.38 -2.51
C ASP A 192 11.58 20.13 -1.82
N GLY A 193 11.47 20.42 -0.51
CA GLY A 193 12.40 21.25 0.25
C GLY A 193 13.51 20.44 0.94
N GLY A 194 14.73 20.98 0.95
CA GLY A 194 15.92 20.31 1.47
C GLY A 194 15.76 19.68 2.87
N LEU A 195 16.02 18.36 2.93
CA LEU A 195 15.86 17.51 4.11
C LEU A 195 16.83 17.93 5.25
N LYS A 196 16.29 18.26 6.43
CA LYS A 196 17.08 18.38 7.67
C LYS A 196 17.12 17.04 8.39
N ARG A 197 18.28 16.37 8.40
CA ARG A 197 18.48 14.99 8.88
C ARG A 197 18.56 14.86 10.40
N LEU A 198 17.81 13.92 10.97
CA LEU A 198 17.96 13.33 12.31
C LEU A 198 18.22 11.83 12.13
N ARG A 199 19.26 11.28 12.74
CA ARG A 199 19.58 9.83 12.66
C ARG A 199 19.13 9.11 13.92
N ILE A 200 18.38 8.02 13.77
CA ILE A 200 17.98 7.12 14.85
C ILE A 200 18.57 5.73 14.54
N PHE A 201 19.37 5.20 15.47
CA PHE A 201 19.92 3.85 15.36
C PHE A 201 19.00 2.87 16.09
N GLY A 202 18.35 1.96 15.35
CA GLY A 202 17.62 0.83 15.92
C GLY A 202 18.53 -0.39 16.12
N ARG A 203 18.30 -1.16 17.19
CA ARG A 203 18.83 -2.53 17.32
C ARG A 203 17.67 -3.52 17.33
N ARG A 204 17.87 -4.63 16.61
CA ARG A 204 17.00 -5.80 16.37
C ARG A 204 16.07 -6.20 17.54
N GLN A 205 14.82 -6.56 17.24
CA GLN A 205 14.09 -7.62 17.95
C GLN A 205 14.31 -8.96 17.24
N PRO A 206 14.73 -10.03 17.94
CA PRO A 206 14.86 -11.34 17.32
C PRO A 206 13.48 -11.89 16.91
N PRO A 207 13.41 -12.74 15.88
CA PRO A 207 12.17 -13.43 15.53
C PRO A 207 11.68 -14.26 16.72
N PRO A 208 10.36 -14.53 16.83
CA PRO A 208 9.85 -15.48 17.82
C PRO A 208 10.58 -16.81 17.66
N GLU A 209 11.08 -17.38 18.76
CA GLU A 209 11.80 -18.65 18.74
C GLU A 209 10.97 -19.73 18.03
N GLU A 210 11.57 -20.41 17.05
CA GLU A 210 11.02 -21.64 16.50
C GLU A 210 10.76 -22.61 17.66
N PHE A 211 9.51 -23.05 17.82
CA PHE A 211 9.17 -24.14 18.72
C PHE A 211 9.97 -25.38 18.33
N THR A 212 11.10 -25.60 19.01
CA THR A 212 11.80 -26.87 18.95
C THR A 212 10.98 -27.87 19.76
N SER A 213 10.42 -28.86 19.08
CA SER A 213 9.77 -30.01 19.72
C SER A 213 10.75 -30.64 20.73
N PRO A 214 10.33 -31.02 21.94
CA PRO A 214 11.24 -31.61 22.92
C PRO A 214 11.76 -32.95 22.37
N GLN A 215 13.08 -33.09 22.29
CA GLN A 215 13.71 -34.35 21.96
C GLN A 215 13.32 -35.40 23.01
N SER A 216 12.73 -36.50 22.55
CA SER A 216 12.46 -37.68 23.37
C SER A 216 13.79 -38.27 23.86
N SER A 217 14.03 -38.21 25.16
CA SER A 217 15.09 -38.95 25.82
C SER A 217 14.77 -40.45 25.79
N SER A 218 15.42 -41.21 24.92
CA SER A 218 15.50 -42.67 25.03
C SER A 218 16.61 -43.02 26.04
N THR A 219 16.20 -43.27 27.28
CA THR A 219 17.00 -44.03 28.24
C THR A 219 17.00 -45.48 27.76
N ASN A 220 18.18 -46.05 27.50
CA ASN A 220 18.33 -47.50 27.45
C ASN A 220 19.41 -47.93 28.44
N GLN A 221 19.05 -49.00 29.14
CA GLN A 221 19.76 -49.74 30.17
C GLN A 221 21.09 -50.33 29.68
#